data_AF-A0A671R4M2-F1
#
_entry.id   AF-A0A671R4M2-F1
#
_cell.length_a   1.000
_cell.length_b   1.000
_cell.length_c   1.000
_cell.angle_alpha   90.00
_cell.angle_beta   90.00
_cell.angle_gamma   90.00
#
_symmetry.space_group_name_H-M   'P 1'
#
loop_
_entity.id
_entity.type
_entity.pdbx_description
1 polymer ?
#
loop_
_entity_poly.entity_id
_entity_poly.type
_entity_poly.pdbx_seq_one_letter_code
_entity_poly.pdbx_strand_id
1 'polypeptide(L)'
;MPDSCCPGLCLYGIPSEKENPERRNLWICAIKRASVPEEGKQWQPSKYTRICSEHFIKGAKSDDPLSPDWVQSVFSHTPATKKRKREKDMERYEQHNRMKNKRVEKMQDAVDDLLELSSVPDAELAPPAEDEQQCDNRQSKEKFERLQRECNDLREENQKLKDKIKSGTFDELAFEKDDEKVKAMTGIPTYSKLQVVLTFVISFLQTGTNLSPFQQLLLTLMRLRINLSLSLLSCIFKISIPTGSRTFRNTIEVLNARLVPALVFWPNREELLPITSMVAFVLINNSDF
;
A
#
# COMPACT_ATOMS: atom_id res chain seq x y z
N MET A 1 -21.21 7.96 45.76
CA MET A 1 -20.81 7.72 44.36
C MET A 1 -19.35 7.31 44.43
N PRO A 2 -18.96 6.07 44.11
CA PRO A 2 -17.61 5.62 44.39
C PRO A 2 -16.63 6.32 43.45
N ASP A 3 -15.64 6.97 44.06
CA ASP A 3 -14.42 7.44 43.45
C ASP A 3 -13.64 6.25 42.90
N SER A 4 -13.71 6.03 41.58
CA SER A 4 -12.87 5.05 40.90
C SER A 4 -11.49 5.65 40.64
N CYS A 5 -10.61 5.57 41.64
CA CYS A 5 -9.18 5.72 41.47
C CYS A 5 -8.68 4.68 40.44
N CYS A 6 -8.42 5.08 39.19
CA CYS A 6 -7.79 4.21 38.19
C CYS A 6 -6.26 4.19 38.41
N PRO A 7 -5.64 3.04 38.73
CA PRO A 7 -4.19 2.91 38.83
C PRO A 7 -3.55 2.87 37.43
N GLY A 8 -2.50 3.65 37.19
CA GLY A 8 -1.55 3.38 36.10
C GLY A 8 -1.79 4.04 34.73
N LEU A 9 -2.45 5.21 34.64
CA LEU A 9 -2.52 5.96 33.38
C LEU A 9 -1.16 6.62 33.05
N CYS A 10 -0.57 6.27 31.90
CA CYS A 10 0.62 6.93 31.38
C CYS A 10 0.23 8.25 30.70
N LEU A 11 0.92 9.34 31.05
CA LEU A 11 0.69 10.66 30.47
C LEU A 11 1.77 11.00 29.45
N TYR A 12 1.40 11.09 28.18
CA TYR A 12 2.30 11.40 27.08
C TYR A 12 2.26 12.90 26.73
N GLY A 13 3.43 13.52 26.60
CA GLY A 13 3.56 14.87 26.04
C GLY A 13 3.32 14.87 24.53
N ILE A 14 2.78 15.96 24.02
CA ILE A 14 2.62 16.15 22.58
C ILE A 14 4.01 16.35 21.97
N PRO A 15 4.33 15.68 20.84
CA PRO A 15 5.62 15.84 20.17
C PRO A 15 5.99 17.31 19.92
N SER A 16 7.28 17.60 20.02
CA SER A 16 7.80 18.94 19.76
C SER A 16 7.74 19.26 18.27
N GLU A 17 7.47 20.52 17.93
CA GLU A 17 7.47 21.02 16.55
C GLU A 17 8.84 20.76 15.87
N LYS A 18 9.93 20.88 16.64
CA LYS A 18 11.30 20.67 16.13
C LYS A 18 11.65 19.21 15.92
N GLU A 19 11.00 18.30 16.66
CA GLU A 19 11.35 16.88 16.66
C GLU A 19 10.55 16.12 15.60
N ASN A 20 9.24 16.37 15.51
CA ASN A 20 8.36 15.71 14.57
C ASN A 20 7.13 16.59 14.27
N PRO A 21 7.26 17.57 13.35
CA PRO A 21 6.18 18.51 13.05
C PRO A 21 4.94 17.80 12.47
N GLU A 22 5.14 16.76 11.66
CA GLU A 22 4.04 15.98 11.07
C GLU A 22 3.23 15.24 12.15
N ARG A 23 3.91 14.50 13.04
CA ARG A 23 3.27 13.77 14.13
C ARG A 23 2.52 14.73 15.06
N ARG A 24 3.13 15.89 15.36
CA ARG A 24 2.51 16.94 16.17
C ARG A 24 1.22 17.46 15.54
N ASN A 25 1.23 17.80 14.25
CA ASN A 25 0.06 18.26 13.53
C ASN A 25 -1.06 17.21 13.50
N LEU A 26 -0.71 15.94 13.33
CA LEU A 26 -1.68 14.83 13.41
C LEU A 26 -2.29 14.69 14.81
N TRP A 27 -1.48 14.86 15.87
CA TRP A 27 -1.98 14.84 17.24
C TRP A 27 -2.93 16.01 17.52
N ILE A 28 -2.58 17.23 17.11
CA ILE A 28 -3.44 18.43 17.26
C ILE A 28 -4.77 18.23 16.51
N CYS A 29 -4.70 17.75 15.26
CA CYS A 29 -5.87 17.42 14.44
C CYS A 29 -6.76 16.34 15.05
N ALA A 30 -6.20 15.41 15.84
CA ALA A 30 -6.97 14.36 16.50
C ALA A 30 -7.71 14.88 17.74
N ILE A 31 -7.06 15.77 18.53
CA ILE A 31 -7.64 16.39 19.74
C ILE A 31 -8.86 17.25 19.38
N LYS A 32 -8.83 17.96 18.24
CA LYS A 32 -9.93 18.81 17.76
C LYS A 32 -10.51 19.75 18.81
N ARG A 33 -9.66 20.41 19.61
CA ARG A 33 -10.12 21.49 20.48
C ARG A 33 -10.57 22.68 19.65
N ALA A 34 -11.66 23.32 20.07
CA ALA A 34 -12.20 24.50 19.42
C ALA A 34 -11.15 25.62 19.38
N SER A 35 -11.15 26.40 18.30
CA SER A 35 -10.35 27.63 18.19
C SER A 35 -10.77 28.62 19.26
N VAL A 36 -9.83 29.44 19.72
CA VAL A 36 -10.14 30.53 20.65
C VAL A 36 -11.04 31.52 19.92
N PRO A 37 -12.26 31.83 20.43
CA PRO A 37 -13.28 32.58 19.70
C PRO A 37 -12.83 33.97 19.23
N GLU A 38 -11.94 34.62 19.99
CA GLU A 38 -11.53 36.01 19.74
C GLU A 38 -10.46 36.18 18.66
N GLU A 39 -9.71 35.13 18.30
CA GLU A 39 -8.54 35.27 17.42
C GLU A 39 -8.63 34.43 16.12
N GLY A 40 -9.64 33.58 15.97
CA GLY A 40 -9.74 32.67 14.82
C GLY A 40 -8.58 31.67 14.67
N LYS A 41 -7.64 31.65 15.64
CA LYS A 41 -6.46 30.78 15.62
C LYS A 41 -6.83 29.39 16.13
N GLN A 42 -6.29 28.38 15.44
CA GLN A 42 -6.39 26.98 15.88
C GLN A 42 -5.73 26.83 17.26
N TRP A 43 -6.35 26.04 18.15
CA TRP A 43 -5.81 25.76 19.46
C TRP A 43 -4.43 25.10 19.32
N GLN A 44 -3.45 25.60 20.09
CA GLN A 44 -2.09 25.07 20.12
C GLN A 44 -1.76 24.47 21.49
N PRO A 45 -1.15 23.27 21.54
CA PRO A 45 -0.81 22.64 22.79
C PRO A 45 0.40 23.31 23.46
N SER A 46 0.29 23.51 24.77
CA SER A 46 1.38 24.00 25.60
C SER A 46 2.37 22.88 25.95
N LYS A 47 3.56 23.26 26.46
CA LYS A 47 4.57 22.29 26.95
C LYS A 47 4.08 21.39 28.09
N TYR A 48 2.99 21.76 28.76
CA TYR A 48 2.36 21.00 29.85
C TYR A 48 1.16 20.18 29.39
N THR A 49 0.77 20.28 28.12
CA THR A 49 -0.34 19.48 27.61
C THR A 49 0.08 18.01 27.59
N ARG A 50 -0.75 17.17 28.21
CA ARG A 50 -0.55 15.74 28.33
C ARG A 50 -1.79 14.99 27.85
N ILE A 51 -1.58 13.77 27.40
CA ILE A 51 -2.60 12.88 26.86
C ILE A 51 -2.46 11.55 27.59
N CYS A 52 -3.55 11.04 28.14
CA CYS A 52 -3.52 9.76 28.81
C CYS A 52 -3.43 8.59 27.82
N SER A 53 -2.91 7.47 28.30
CA SER A 53 -2.80 6.21 27.57
C SER A 53 -4.10 5.75 26.93
N GLU A 54 -5.25 6.04 27.54
CA GLU A 54 -6.57 5.60 27.08
C GLU A 54 -6.96 6.15 25.68
N HIS A 55 -6.31 7.22 25.23
CA HIS A 55 -6.54 7.78 23.89
C HIS A 55 -5.83 6.98 22.76
N PHE A 56 -5.07 5.96 23.13
CA PHE A 56 -4.42 4.99 22.24
C PHE A 56 -5.18 3.66 22.31
N ILE A 57 -5.19 2.93 21.19
CA ILE A 57 -5.98 1.70 21.04
C ILE A 57 -5.43 0.61 21.98
N LYS A 58 -4.11 0.48 22.13
CA LYS A 58 -3.50 -0.44 23.11
C LYS A 58 -3.28 0.16 24.49
N GLY A 59 -3.75 1.38 24.75
CA GLY A 59 -3.42 2.04 26.01
C GLY A 59 -1.96 2.51 26.09
N ALA A 60 -1.24 2.64 24.96
CA ALA A 60 0.13 3.14 24.95
C ALA A 60 0.48 3.80 23.62
N LYS A 61 1.35 4.82 23.64
CA LYS A 61 1.88 5.40 22.41
C LYS A 61 2.86 4.42 21.75
N SER A 62 2.82 4.33 20.42
CA SER A 62 3.85 3.65 19.65
C SER A 62 4.81 4.67 19.03
N ASP A 63 6.10 4.38 18.96
CA ASP A 63 7.06 5.21 18.23
C ASP A 63 7.28 4.75 16.78
N ASP A 64 6.67 3.62 16.39
CA ASP A 64 6.66 3.12 15.02
C ASP A 64 5.61 3.87 14.18
N PRO A 65 6.00 4.60 13.10
CA PRO A 65 5.06 5.32 12.23
C PRO A 65 4.00 4.45 11.54
N LEU A 66 4.27 3.14 11.37
CA LEU A 66 3.33 2.20 10.78
C LEU A 66 2.27 1.71 11.77
N SER A 67 2.50 1.93 13.07
CA SER A 67 1.55 1.56 14.10
C SER A 67 0.38 2.54 14.13
N PRO A 68 -0.87 2.06 14.22
CA PRO A 68 -2.02 2.94 14.41
C PRO A 68 -1.96 3.77 15.70
N ASP A 69 -1.21 3.33 16.71
CA ASP A 69 -0.96 4.07 17.96
C ASP A 69 0.19 5.09 17.86
N TRP A 70 0.76 5.30 16.67
CA TRP A 70 1.64 6.43 16.41
C TRP A 70 0.93 7.78 16.60
N VAL A 71 -0.37 7.80 16.31
CA VAL A 71 -1.28 8.92 16.55
C VAL A 71 -2.51 8.43 17.30
N GLN A 72 -2.79 9.07 18.41
CA GLN A 72 -4.02 8.89 19.19
C GLN A 72 -5.29 8.90 18.33
N SER A 73 -6.23 8.01 18.63
CA SER A 73 -7.43 7.85 17.81
C SER A 73 -8.72 7.64 18.61
N VAL A 74 -8.62 7.44 19.92
CA VAL A 74 -9.76 7.14 20.79
C VAL A 74 -10.17 8.41 21.54
N PHE A 75 -11.02 9.22 20.92
CA PHE A 75 -11.69 10.34 21.58
C PHE A 75 -13.20 10.11 21.59
N SER A 76 -13.90 10.71 22.55
CA SER A 76 -15.36 10.66 22.64
C SER A 76 -16.04 11.23 21.39
N HIS A 77 -15.46 12.24 20.76
CA HIS A 77 -15.96 12.83 19.50
C HIS A 77 -15.57 12.06 18.24
N THR A 78 -14.75 11.01 18.34
CA THR A 78 -14.38 10.21 17.17
C THR A 78 -15.56 9.31 16.78
N PRO A 79 -16.08 9.39 15.53
CA PRO A 79 -17.19 8.55 15.09
C PRO A 79 -16.86 7.05 15.20
N ALA A 80 -17.85 6.23 15.57
CA ALA A 80 -17.69 4.79 15.74
C ALA A 80 -17.12 4.09 14.49
N THR A 81 -17.43 4.57 13.28
CA THR A 81 -16.87 4.05 12.02
C THR A 81 -15.36 4.24 11.91
N LYS A 82 -14.85 5.39 12.38
CA LYS A 82 -13.41 5.67 12.40
C LYS A 82 -12.70 4.86 13.48
N LYS A 83 -13.33 4.68 14.65
CA LYS A 83 -12.82 3.81 15.72
C LYS A 83 -12.67 2.36 15.22
N ARG A 84 -13.71 1.79 14.63
CA ARG A 84 -13.68 0.43 14.03
C ARG A 84 -12.62 0.28 12.95
N LYS A 85 -12.43 1.31 12.10
CA LYS A 85 -11.37 1.29 11.08
C LYS A 85 -9.99 1.20 11.74
N ARG A 86 -9.75 2.00 12.78
CA ARG A 86 -8.48 2.04 13.51
C ARG A 86 -8.18 0.73 14.23
N GLU A 87 -9.18 0.09 14.83
CA GLU A 87 -9.07 -1.25 15.41
C GLU A 87 -8.64 -2.28 14.33
N LYS A 88 -9.25 -2.25 13.15
CA LYS A 88 -8.84 -3.11 12.02
C LYS A 88 -7.43 -2.82 11.50
N ASP A 89 -7.05 -1.54 11.44
CA ASP A 89 -5.70 -1.14 11.06
C ASP A 89 -4.67 -1.71 12.07
N MET A 90 -5.05 -1.81 13.35
CA MET A 90 -4.21 -2.42 14.39
C MET A 90 -4.09 -3.93 14.24
N GLU A 91 -5.19 -4.63 13.97
CA GLU A 91 -5.16 -6.07 13.68
C GLU A 91 -4.20 -6.38 12.53
N ARG A 92 -4.24 -5.57 11.46
CA ARG A 92 -3.32 -5.69 10.31
C ARG A 92 -1.87 -5.44 10.70
N TYR A 93 -1.61 -4.40 11.48
CA TYR A 93 -0.27 -4.10 11.99
C TYR A 93 0.30 -5.26 12.82
N GLU A 94 -0.50 -5.84 13.71
CA GLU A 94 -0.07 -6.98 14.51
C GLU A 94 0.16 -8.24 13.67
N GLN A 95 -0.69 -8.52 12.68
CA GLN A 95 -0.48 -9.63 11.76
C GLN A 95 0.85 -9.48 11.01
N HIS A 96 1.15 -8.28 10.53
CA HIS A 96 2.43 -7.98 9.90
C HIS A 96 3.61 -8.23 10.85
N ASN A 97 3.55 -7.73 12.08
CA ASN A 97 4.62 -7.93 13.06
C ASN A 97 4.77 -9.40 13.47
N ARG A 98 3.67 -10.16 13.61
CA ARG A 98 3.72 -11.61 13.86
C ARG A 98 4.45 -12.35 12.75
N MET A 99 4.14 -12.04 11.49
CA MET A 99 4.84 -12.64 10.34
C MET A 99 6.32 -12.25 10.29
N LYS A 100 6.64 -10.98 10.60
CA LYS A 100 8.02 -10.51 10.66
C LYS A 100 8.80 -11.21 11.77
N ASN A 101 8.25 -11.29 12.99
CA ASN A 101 8.91 -11.96 14.12
C ASN A 101 9.12 -13.45 13.84
N LYS A 102 8.12 -14.14 13.28
CA LYS A 102 8.27 -15.56 12.90
C LYS A 102 9.40 -15.80 11.88
N ARG A 103 9.66 -14.84 10.98
CA ARG A 103 10.80 -14.92 10.05
C ARG A 103 12.13 -14.69 10.75
N VAL A 104 12.16 -13.79 11.75
CA VAL A 104 13.36 -13.53 12.55
C VAL A 104 13.67 -14.72 13.46
N GLU A 105 12.67 -15.29 14.14
CA GLU A 105 12.81 -16.51 14.94
C GLU A 105 13.35 -17.66 14.09
N LYS A 106 12.73 -17.95 12.94
CA LYS A 106 13.22 -19.00 12.04
C LYS A 106 14.64 -18.74 11.53
N MET A 107 15.03 -17.48 11.38
CA MET A 107 16.39 -17.12 10.98
C MET A 107 17.37 -17.28 12.15
N GLN A 108 16.93 -16.98 13.37
CA GLN A 108 17.73 -17.18 14.58
C GLN A 108 17.91 -18.67 14.87
N ASP A 109 16.86 -19.48 14.78
CA ASP A 109 16.93 -20.95 14.91
C ASP A 109 17.95 -21.53 13.91
N ALA A 110 17.91 -21.05 12.66
CA ALA A 110 18.87 -21.48 11.63
C ALA A 110 20.32 -21.02 11.90
N VAL A 111 20.51 -19.90 12.59
CA VAL A 111 21.83 -19.40 13.01
C VAL A 111 22.33 -20.18 14.21
N ASP A 112 21.46 -20.52 15.17
CA ASP A 112 21.80 -21.29 16.36
C ASP A 112 22.14 -22.74 15.99
N ASP A 113 21.36 -23.37 15.09
CA ASP A 113 21.69 -24.69 14.49
C ASP A 113 23.07 -24.67 13.81
N LEU A 114 23.41 -23.57 13.13
CA LEU A 114 24.71 -23.41 12.46
C LEU A 114 25.85 -23.22 13.45
N LEU A 115 25.62 -22.50 14.55
CA LEU A 115 26.60 -22.28 15.61
C LEU A 115 26.88 -23.57 16.38
N GLU A 116 25.86 -24.37 16.67
CA GLU A 116 26.01 -25.67 17.34
C GLU A 116 26.84 -26.66 16.51
N LEU A 117 26.66 -26.68 15.18
CA LEU A 117 27.50 -27.47 14.26
C LEU A 117 28.95 -26.98 14.18
N SER A 118 29.21 -25.70 14.50
CA SER A 118 30.56 -25.12 14.46
C SER A 118 31.36 -25.31 15.75
N SER A 119 30.69 -25.58 16.87
CA SER A 119 31.32 -25.85 18.17
C SER A 119 31.78 -27.31 18.30
N VAL A 120 32.76 -27.69 17.48
CA VAL A 120 33.61 -28.86 17.78
C VAL A 120 34.68 -28.39 18.79
N PRO A 121 34.83 -29.02 19.97
CA PRO A 121 35.89 -28.65 20.90
C PRO A 121 37.26 -28.95 20.27
N ASP A 122 38.09 -27.92 20.15
CA ASP A 122 39.50 -28.03 19.79
C ASP A 122 40.31 -28.67 20.95
N ALA A 123 41.10 -29.71 20.61
CA ALA A 123 42.18 -30.39 21.34
C ALA A 123 41.79 -31.29 22.54
N GLU A 124 42.27 -32.54 22.66
CA GLU A 124 43.68 -32.99 22.61
C GLU A 124 43.96 -34.17 21.65
N LEU A 125 45.13 -34.09 20.99
CA LEU A 125 45.73 -35.13 20.15
C LEU A 125 46.22 -36.32 20.99
N ALA A 126 45.62 -37.50 20.79
CA ALA A 126 46.20 -38.80 21.17
C ALA A 126 46.20 -39.75 19.95
N PRO A 127 47.13 -40.72 19.87
CA PRO A 127 47.55 -41.35 18.60
C PRO A 127 46.49 -42.25 17.97
N PRO A 128 46.61 -42.57 16.66
CA PRO A 128 45.54 -43.11 15.84
C PRO A 128 45.24 -44.55 16.25
N ALA A 129 44.18 -44.74 17.02
CA ALA A 129 43.47 -46.01 17.08
C ALA A 129 42.41 -45.98 15.98
N GLU A 130 42.56 -46.92 15.06
CA GLU A 130 41.60 -47.27 14.02
C GLU A 130 40.25 -47.58 14.69
N ASP A 131 39.33 -46.63 14.63
CA ASP A 131 37.91 -46.96 14.58
C ASP A 131 37.24 -45.91 13.71
N GLU A 132 37.03 -46.27 12.44
CA GLU A 132 36.12 -45.57 11.54
C GLU A 132 34.71 -45.70 12.13
N GLN A 133 34.40 -44.90 13.14
CA GLN A 133 33.02 -44.70 13.56
C GLN A 133 32.37 -43.78 12.52
N GLN A 134 32.05 -44.39 11.39
CA GLN A 134 31.13 -43.90 10.37
C GLN A 134 29.78 -43.63 11.05
N CYS A 135 29.67 -42.46 11.67
CA CYS A 135 28.43 -41.96 12.23
C CYS A 135 27.44 -41.78 11.07
N ASP A 136 26.21 -42.22 11.30
CA ASP A 136 25.10 -42.41 10.36
C ASP A 136 24.52 -41.08 9.83
N ASN A 137 25.38 -40.16 9.38
CA ASN A 137 25.04 -38.88 8.75
C ASN A 137 24.40 -39.05 7.35
N ARG A 138 24.21 -40.29 6.90
CA ARG A 138 23.55 -40.62 5.65
C ARG A 138 22.11 -40.11 5.64
N GLN A 139 21.36 -40.33 6.72
CA GLN A 139 19.99 -39.80 6.83
C GLN A 139 19.94 -38.27 6.86
N SER A 140 20.89 -37.62 7.53
CA SER A 140 20.99 -36.15 7.58
C SER A 140 21.37 -35.56 6.22
N LYS A 141 22.29 -36.20 5.49
CA LYS A 141 22.68 -35.81 4.14
C LYS A 141 21.52 -35.99 3.14
N GLU A 142 20.81 -37.11 3.20
CA GLU A 142 19.63 -37.36 2.37
C GLU A 142 18.48 -36.39 2.67
N LYS A 143 18.28 -36.03 3.95
CA LYS A 143 17.32 -34.97 4.36
C LYS A 143 17.72 -33.62 3.81
N PHE A 144 19.00 -33.23 3.92
CA PHE A 144 19.51 -31.98 3.41
C PHE A 144 19.36 -31.88 1.88
N GLU A 145 19.75 -32.92 1.14
CA GLU A 145 19.60 -32.97 -0.32
C GLU A 145 18.13 -32.93 -0.78
N ARG A 146 17.22 -33.54 -0.01
CA ARG A 146 15.78 -33.47 -0.27
C ARG A 146 15.23 -32.06 -0.02
N LEU A 147 15.57 -31.45 1.12
CA LEU A 147 15.16 -30.08 1.45
C LEU A 147 15.73 -29.06 0.47
N GLN A 148 16.96 -29.28 0.00
CA GLN A 148 17.60 -28.40 -0.97
C GLN A 148 16.94 -28.49 -2.35
N ARG A 149 16.55 -29.70 -2.78
CA ARG A 149 15.73 -29.88 -3.99
C ARG A 149 14.37 -29.19 -3.85
N GLU A 150 13.66 -29.43 -2.76
CA GLU A 150 12.37 -28.78 -2.50
C GLU A 150 12.49 -27.25 -2.48
N CYS A 151 13.54 -26.70 -1.87
CA CYS A 151 13.79 -25.25 -1.91
C CYS A 151 14.02 -24.72 -3.33
N ASN A 152 14.71 -25.47 -4.18
CA ASN A 152 14.94 -25.08 -5.56
C ASN A 152 13.65 -25.15 -6.38
N ASP A 153 12.89 -26.24 -6.25
CA ASP A 153 11.59 -26.44 -6.90
C ASP A 153 10.59 -25.34 -6.50
N LEU A 154 10.50 -25.05 -5.19
CA LEU A 154 9.64 -23.97 -4.67
C LEU A 154 10.06 -22.58 -5.15
N ARG A 155 11.37 -22.34 -5.35
CA ARG A 155 11.86 -21.08 -5.92
C ARG A 155 11.49 -20.95 -7.39
N GLU A 156 11.64 -22.02 -8.15
CA GLU A 156 11.26 -22.07 -9.56
C GLU A 156 9.75 -21.87 -9.72
N GLU A 157 8.94 -22.55 -8.91
CA GLU A 157 7.49 -22.37 -8.92
C GLU A 157 7.09 -20.94 -8.52
N ASN A 158 7.71 -20.37 -7.48
CA ASN A 158 7.48 -18.97 -7.10
C ASN A 158 7.83 -18.00 -8.23
N GLN A 159 8.93 -18.26 -8.95
CA GLN A 159 9.32 -17.45 -10.09
C GLN A 159 8.27 -17.56 -11.21
N LYS A 160 7.84 -18.77 -11.55
CA LYS A 160 6.78 -19.03 -12.53
C LYS A 160 5.44 -18.41 -12.16
N LEU A 161 5.07 -18.43 -10.88
CA LEU A 161 3.85 -17.79 -10.37
C LEU A 161 3.96 -16.25 -10.43
N LYS A 162 5.12 -15.67 -10.08
CA LYS A 162 5.36 -14.24 -10.25
C LYS A 162 5.26 -13.82 -11.72
N ASP A 163 5.80 -14.63 -12.63
CA ASP A 163 5.74 -14.35 -14.07
C ASP A 163 4.31 -14.48 -14.61
N LYS A 164 3.53 -15.46 -14.14
CA LYS A 164 2.08 -15.56 -14.43
C LYS A 164 1.27 -14.38 -13.88
N ILE A 165 1.63 -13.84 -12.71
CA ILE A 165 0.97 -12.64 -12.16
C ILE A 165 1.29 -11.43 -13.04
N LYS A 166 2.55 -11.26 -13.46
CA LYS A 166 2.97 -10.17 -14.33
C LYS A 166 2.26 -10.19 -15.69
N SER A 167 2.10 -11.36 -16.32
CA SER A 167 1.54 -11.47 -17.67
C SER A 167 0.05 -11.08 -17.81
N GLY A 168 -0.66 -10.83 -16.71
CA GLY A 168 -2.05 -10.36 -16.70
C GLY A 168 -2.27 -9.02 -15.98
N THR A 169 -1.19 -8.29 -15.68
CA THR A 169 -1.28 -6.99 -14.99
C THR A 169 -1.56 -5.85 -15.97
N PHE A 170 -2.32 -4.85 -15.51
CA PHE A 170 -2.64 -3.63 -16.25
C PHE A 170 -1.84 -2.47 -15.65
N ASP A 171 -0.52 -2.63 -15.60
CA ASP A 171 0.44 -1.67 -15.06
C ASP A 171 1.32 -1.07 -16.17
N GLU A 172 2.20 -0.16 -15.80
CA GLU A 172 3.07 0.58 -16.70
C GLU A 172 3.94 -0.35 -17.55
N LEU A 173 4.51 -1.39 -16.95
CA LEU A 173 5.41 -2.34 -17.60
C LEU A 173 4.68 -3.20 -18.64
N ALA A 174 3.42 -3.53 -18.39
CA ALA A 174 2.60 -4.31 -19.32
C ALA A 174 2.22 -3.57 -20.62
N PHE A 175 2.47 -2.26 -20.69
CA PHE A 175 2.15 -1.41 -21.85
C PHE A 175 3.38 -0.71 -22.46
N GLU A 176 4.51 -0.64 -21.75
CA GLU A 176 5.70 0.15 -22.14
C GLU A 176 6.24 -0.17 -23.54
N LYS A 177 6.12 -1.42 -24.00
CA LYS A 177 6.72 -1.90 -25.25
C LYS A 177 5.69 -2.31 -26.31
N ASP A 178 4.41 -2.00 -26.11
CA ASP A 178 3.32 -2.47 -26.96
C ASP A 178 2.38 -1.32 -27.31
N ASP A 179 2.83 -0.47 -28.24
CA ASP A 179 2.07 0.69 -28.71
C ASP A 179 0.74 0.29 -29.38
N GLU A 180 0.68 -0.87 -30.05
CA GLU A 180 -0.54 -1.39 -30.66
C GLU A 180 -1.59 -1.72 -29.58
N LYS A 181 -1.18 -2.36 -28.48
CA LYS A 181 -2.03 -2.58 -27.31
C LYS A 181 -2.45 -1.26 -26.67
N VAL A 182 -1.55 -0.28 -26.50
CA VAL A 182 -1.89 1.04 -25.96
C VAL A 182 -2.97 1.70 -26.81
N LYS A 183 -2.79 1.72 -28.14
CA LYS A 183 -3.73 2.32 -29.10
C LYS A 183 -5.07 1.61 -29.12
N ALA A 184 -5.06 0.28 -29.14
CA ALA A 184 -6.28 -0.52 -29.09
C ALA A 184 -7.09 -0.23 -27.81
N MET A 185 -6.40 -0.15 -26.67
CA MET A 185 -7.03 -0.06 -25.35
C MET A 185 -7.42 1.35 -24.94
N THR A 186 -6.64 2.36 -25.30
CA THR A 186 -6.81 3.74 -24.82
C THR A 186 -7.21 4.72 -25.92
N GLY A 187 -7.01 4.35 -27.18
CA GLY A 187 -7.08 5.27 -28.32
C GLY A 187 -5.83 6.13 -28.52
N ILE A 188 -4.93 6.21 -27.54
CA ILE A 188 -3.70 7.00 -27.62
C ILE A 188 -2.66 6.24 -28.48
N PRO A 189 -1.97 6.89 -29.44
CA PRO A 189 -1.17 6.17 -30.43
C PRO A 189 0.02 5.39 -29.88
N THR A 190 0.66 5.90 -28.82
CA THR A 190 1.88 5.31 -28.25
C THR A 190 1.91 5.42 -26.74
N TYR A 191 2.67 4.54 -26.09
CA TYR A 191 2.92 4.55 -24.66
C TYR A 191 3.53 5.88 -24.19
N SER A 192 4.48 6.44 -24.95
CA SER A 192 5.10 7.73 -24.62
C SER A 192 4.06 8.86 -24.56
N LYS A 193 3.10 8.90 -25.49
CA LYS A 193 2.02 9.90 -25.46
C LYS A 193 1.10 9.66 -24.26
N LEU A 194 0.81 8.41 -23.92
CA LEU A 194 0.03 8.07 -22.72
C LEU A 194 0.75 8.51 -21.43
N GLN A 195 2.07 8.34 -21.34
CA GLN A 195 2.87 8.82 -20.22
C GLN A 195 2.88 10.34 -20.09
N VAL A 196 2.92 11.08 -21.20
CA VAL A 196 2.79 12.55 -21.19
C VAL A 196 1.43 12.93 -20.59
N VAL A 197 0.34 12.31 -21.06
CA VAL A 197 -1.00 12.55 -20.49
C VAL A 197 -1.04 12.25 -19.00
N LEU A 198 -0.48 11.10 -18.58
CA LEU A 198 -0.39 10.76 -17.16
C LEU A 198 0.37 11.82 -16.36
N THR A 199 1.52 12.28 -16.85
CA THR A 199 2.36 13.29 -16.20
C THR A 199 1.59 14.60 -15.98
N PHE A 200 0.76 15.01 -16.94
CA PHE A 200 -0.09 16.20 -16.83
C PHE A 200 -1.17 16.10 -15.74
N VAL A 201 -1.67 14.89 -15.47
CA VAL A 201 -2.82 14.69 -14.57
C VAL A 201 -2.46 14.04 -13.24
N ILE A 202 -1.26 13.48 -13.11
CA ILE A 202 -0.87 12.59 -11.99
C ILE A 202 -1.08 13.24 -10.62
N SER A 203 -0.77 14.54 -10.48
CA SER A 203 -0.91 15.29 -9.22
C SER A 203 -2.37 15.54 -8.81
N PHE A 204 -3.33 15.30 -9.71
CA PHE A 204 -4.76 15.52 -9.48
C PHE A 204 -5.54 14.21 -9.34
N LEU A 205 -4.91 13.07 -9.63
CA LEU A 205 -5.52 11.75 -9.48
C LEU A 205 -5.57 11.32 -8.00
N GLN A 206 -6.41 10.33 -7.70
CA GLN A 206 -6.62 9.93 -6.32
C GLN A 206 -5.40 9.18 -5.76
N THR A 207 -4.86 9.65 -4.65
CA THR A 207 -3.79 8.97 -3.92
C THR A 207 -4.33 8.04 -2.84
N GLY A 208 -3.56 7.01 -2.46
CA GLY A 208 -3.92 6.09 -1.37
C GLY A 208 -5.08 5.13 -1.69
N THR A 209 -5.36 4.91 -2.97
CA THR A 209 -6.28 3.87 -3.43
C THR A 209 -5.51 2.59 -3.78
N ASN A 210 -6.23 1.49 -4.01
CA ASN A 210 -5.63 0.24 -4.49
C ASN A 210 -5.22 0.29 -5.97
N LEU A 211 -5.47 1.40 -6.68
CA LEU A 211 -5.11 1.61 -8.08
C LEU A 211 -4.01 2.67 -8.18
N SER A 212 -2.97 2.36 -8.94
CA SER A 212 -1.96 3.37 -9.29
C SER A 212 -2.59 4.50 -10.12
N PRO A 213 -1.99 5.70 -10.15
CA PRO A 213 -2.46 6.78 -11.03
C PRO A 213 -2.54 6.34 -12.50
N PHE A 214 -1.58 5.55 -12.98
CA PHE A 214 -1.63 4.94 -14.32
C PHE A 214 -2.85 4.04 -14.50
N GLN A 215 -3.14 3.17 -13.53
CA GLN A 215 -4.32 2.28 -13.59
C GLN A 215 -5.64 3.05 -13.59
N GLN A 216 -5.74 4.14 -12.81
CA GLN A 216 -6.93 5.00 -12.79
C GLN A 216 -7.16 5.67 -14.15
N LEU A 217 -6.08 6.15 -14.77
CA LEU A 217 -6.11 6.71 -16.12
C LEU A 217 -6.49 5.65 -17.16
N LEU A 218 -5.78 4.52 -17.15
CA LEU A 218 -5.97 3.41 -18.09
C LEU A 218 -7.40 2.86 -18.03
N LEU A 219 -7.94 2.61 -16.84
CA LEU A 219 -9.33 2.19 -16.64
C LEU A 219 -10.31 3.16 -17.29
N THR A 220 -10.06 4.46 -17.11
CA THR A 220 -10.92 5.52 -17.63
C THR A 220 -10.86 5.59 -19.15
N LEU A 221 -9.66 5.54 -19.74
CA LEU A 221 -9.47 5.53 -21.19
C LEU A 221 -10.05 4.27 -21.84
N MET A 222 -9.86 3.08 -21.25
CA MET A 222 -10.48 1.83 -21.72
C MET A 222 -12.01 1.92 -21.74
N ARG A 223 -12.59 2.53 -20.70
CA ARG A 223 -14.03 2.75 -20.62
C ARG A 223 -14.52 3.73 -21.67
N LEU A 224 -13.79 4.80 -21.96
CA LEU A 224 -14.17 5.76 -23.00
C LEU A 224 -14.01 5.18 -24.42
N ARG A 225 -12.92 4.45 -24.68
CA ARG A 225 -12.53 3.97 -26.01
C ARG A 225 -13.35 2.78 -26.48
N ILE A 226 -13.48 1.76 -25.63
CA ILE A 226 -14.11 0.46 -25.96
C ILE A 226 -15.48 0.34 -25.29
N ASN A 227 -15.96 1.39 -24.60
CA ASN A 227 -17.21 1.36 -23.83
C ASN A 227 -17.27 0.19 -22.83
N LEU A 228 -16.12 -0.14 -22.21
CA LEU A 228 -16.03 -1.30 -21.33
C LEU A 228 -16.92 -1.15 -20.10
N SER A 229 -17.71 -2.17 -19.77
CA SER A 229 -18.62 -2.14 -18.63
C SER A 229 -17.87 -2.08 -17.30
N LEU A 230 -18.49 -1.46 -16.28
CA LEU A 230 -17.90 -1.39 -14.94
C LEU A 230 -17.72 -2.78 -14.31
N SER A 231 -18.58 -3.74 -14.66
CA SER A 231 -18.47 -5.13 -14.21
C SER A 231 -17.21 -5.79 -14.75
N LEU A 232 -16.88 -5.58 -16.03
CA LEU A 232 -15.67 -6.16 -16.62
C LEU A 232 -14.41 -5.45 -16.11
N LEU A 233 -14.44 -4.12 -15.98
CA LEU A 233 -13.34 -3.36 -15.38
C LEU A 233 -13.10 -3.77 -13.92
N SER A 234 -14.17 -4.08 -13.17
CA SER A 234 -14.09 -4.62 -11.80
C SER A 234 -13.31 -5.94 -11.75
N CYS A 235 -13.54 -6.85 -12.71
CA CYS A 235 -12.77 -8.09 -12.84
C CYS A 235 -11.31 -7.84 -13.23
N ILE A 236 -11.08 -6.99 -14.24
CA ILE A 236 -9.74 -6.70 -14.77
C ILE A 236 -8.83 -6.07 -13.71
N PHE A 237 -9.33 -5.04 -13.03
CA PHE A 237 -8.56 -4.26 -12.05
C PHE A 237 -8.71 -4.79 -10.62
N LYS A 238 -9.48 -5.87 -10.41
CA LYS A 238 -9.73 -6.50 -9.09
C LYS A 238 -10.24 -5.50 -8.04
N ILE A 239 -11.15 -4.63 -8.46
CA ILE A 239 -11.80 -3.61 -7.62
C ILE A 239 -13.30 -3.88 -7.54
N SER A 240 -14.00 -3.31 -6.56
CA SER A 240 -15.47 -3.35 -6.55
C SER A 240 -16.07 -2.40 -7.60
N ILE A 241 -17.25 -2.72 -8.12
CA ILE A 241 -17.99 -1.88 -9.08
C ILE A 241 -18.15 -0.43 -8.58
N PRO A 242 -18.51 -0.16 -7.30
CA PRO A 242 -18.59 1.20 -6.79
C PRO A 242 -17.24 1.93 -6.80
N THR A 243 -16.14 1.24 -6.50
CA THR A 243 -14.79 1.80 -6.60
C THR A 243 -14.43 2.14 -8.04
N GLY A 244 -14.73 1.25 -8.99
CA GLY A 244 -14.54 1.50 -10.42
C GLY A 244 -15.35 2.69 -10.92
N SER A 245 -16.63 2.78 -10.54
CA SER A 245 -17.51 3.91 -10.88
C SER A 245 -16.97 5.24 -10.35
N ARG A 246 -16.55 5.26 -9.08
CA ARG A 246 -15.98 6.44 -8.44
C ARG A 246 -14.65 6.85 -9.08
N THR A 247 -13.79 5.87 -9.36
CA THR A 247 -12.51 6.09 -10.06
C THR A 247 -12.75 6.70 -11.42
N PHE A 248 -13.63 6.10 -12.24
CA PHE A 248 -13.98 6.63 -13.55
C PHE A 248 -14.48 8.07 -13.48
N ARG A 249 -15.44 8.36 -12.59
CA ARG A 249 -16.02 9.71 -12.43
C ARG A 249 -14.96 10.73 -12.00
N ASN A 250 -14.12 10.40 -11.04
CA ASN A 250 -13.11 11.33 -10.54
C ASN A 250 -12.01 11.58 -11.58
N THR A 251 -11.57 10.54 -12.28
CA THR A 251 -10.55 10.65 -13.32
C THR A 251 -11.09 11.42 -14.54
N ILE A 252 -12.34 11.19 -14.98
CA ILE A 252 -12.90 11.95 -16.11
C ILE A 252 -13.06 13.44 -15.77
N GLU A 253 -13.43 13.78 -14.53
CA GLU A 253 -13.50 15.16 -14.06
C GLU A 253 -12.10 15.83 -14.12
N VAL A 254 -11.06 15.12 -13.71
CA VAL A 254 -9.66 15.59 -13.81
C VAL A 254 -9.23 15.75 -15.27
N LEU A 255 -9.49 14.77 -16.13
CA LEU A 255 -9.14 14.83 -17.55
C LEU A 255 -9.85 16.00 -18.23
N ASN A 256 -11.13 16.20 -17.94
CA ASN A 256 -11.90 17.33 -18.46
C ASN A 256 -11.29 18.66 -17.99
N ALA A 257 -11.02 18.81 -16.69
CA ALA A 257 -10.49 20.06 -16.13
C ALA A 257 -9.06 20.39 -16.58
N ARG A 258 -8.25 19.39 -16.96
CA ARG A 258 -6.82 19.56 -17.26
C ARG A 258 -6.48 19.47 -18.75
N LEU A 259 -7.12 18.57 -19.48
CA LEU A 259 -6.79 18.33 -20.89
C LEU A 259 -7.64 19.20 -21.83
N VAL A 260 -8.90 19.49 -21.49
CA VAL A 260 -9.76 20.30 -22.38
C VAL A 260 -9.23 21.73 -22.55
N PRO A 261 -8.82 22.45 -21.47
CA PRO A 261 -8.26 23.79 -21.64
C PRO A 261 -6.92 23.81 -22.37
N ALA A 262 -6.18 22.70 -22.38
CA ALA A 262 -4.78 22.66 -22.81
C ALA A 262 -4.56 21.97 -24.17
N LEU A 263 -5.35 20.95 -24.51
CA LEU A 263 -4.99 19.97 -25.55
C LEU A 263 -6.18 19.46 -26.38
N VAL A 264 -7.42 19.73 -26.01
CA VAL A 264 -8.59 19.08 -26.61
C VAL A 264 -9.81 20.01 -26.66
N PHE A 265 -10.34 20.30 -27.84
CA PHE A 265 -11.71 20.82 -27.96
C PHE A 265 -12.70 19.70 -27.60
N TRP A 266 -13.43 19.87 -26.49
CA TRP A 266 -14.46 18.92 -26.06
C TRP A 266 -15.86 19.50 -26.34
N PRO A 267 -16.70 18.84 -27.15
CA PRO A 267 -18.03 19.36 -27.48
C PRO A 267 -18.95 19.42 -26.25
N ASN A 268 -19.89 20.37 -26.24
CA ASN A 268 -20.77 20.60 -25.10
C ASN A 268 -21.68 19.39 -24.82
N ARG A 269 -22.19 19.26 -23.59
CA ARG A 269 -23.06 18.15 -23.17
C ARG A 269 -24.28 17.94 -24.08
N GLU A 270 -24.81 19.02 -24.63
CA GLU A 270 -25.97 19.01 -25.53
C GLU A 270 -25.63 18.43 -26.91
N GLU A 271 -24.39 18.59 -27.35
CA GLU A 271 -23.86 18.06 -28.61
C GLU A 271 -23.53 16.55 -28.52
N LEU A 272 -23.45 16.00 -27.30
CA LEU A 272 -23.22 14.57 -27.05
C LEU A 272 -24.51 13.73 -27.07
N LEU A 273 -25.68 14.35 -26.92
CA LEU A 273 -26.97 13.65 -26.84
C LEU A 273 -27.33 12.85 -28.12
N PRO A 274 -27.08 13.35 -29.35
CA PRO A 274 -27.35 12.59 -30.59
C PRO A 274 -26.35 11.45 -30.84
N ILE A 275 -25.18 11.47 -30.19
CA ILE A 275 -24.04 10.58 -30.48
C ILE A 275 -24.09 9.31 -29.62
N THR A 276 -25.04 9.21 -28.69
CA THR A 276 -25.15 8.09 -27.72
C THR A 276 -25.46 6.72 -28.35
N SER A 277 -25.71 6.64 -29.67
CA SER A 277 -25.76 5.38 -30.42
C SER A 277 -24.49 5.05 -31.23
N MET A 278 -23.49 5.93 -31.28
CA MET A 278 -22.21 5.69 -31.98
C MET A 278 -21.03 6.15 -31.14
N VAL A 279 -20.41 5.20 -30.46
CA VAL A 279 -19.10 5.33 -29.82
C VAL A 279 -18.07 5.90 -30.83
N ALA A 280 -17.31 6.92 -30.41
CA ALA A 280 -16.04 7.39 -30.99
C ALA A 280 -16.06 8.27 -32.27
N PHE A 281 -16.05 9.60 -32.09
CA PHE A 281 -15.47 10.63 -32.98
C PHE A 281 -15.37 11.87 -32.05
N VAL A 282 -14.25 12.48 -31.66
CA VAL A 282 -13.15 13.06 -32.43
C VAL A 282 -12.02 13.38 -31.44
N LEU A 283 -11.12 12.45 -31.14
CA LEU A 283 -9.83 12.81 -30.54
C LEU A 283 -8.75 11.92 -31.14
N ILE A 284 -7.74 12.59 -31.71
CA ILE A 284 -6.57 11.99 -32.39
C ILE A 284 -6.83 11.71 -33.87
N ASN A 285 -7.08 12.77 -34.64
CA ASN A 285 -6.67 12.88 -36.05
C ASN A 285 -6.35 14.36 -36.30
N ASN A 286 -5.21 14.80 -35.79
CA ASN A 286 -4.46 15.90 -36.37
C ASN A 286 -3.00 15.46 -36.28
N SER A 287 -2.60 14.72 -37.31
CA SER A 287 -1.23 14.71 -37.78
C SER A 287 -0.92 16.11 -38.31
N ASP A 288 0.34 16.52 -38.19
CA ASP A 288 0.92 17.80 -38.64
C ASP A 288 0.86 18.93 -37.61
N PHE A 289 1.76 18.86 -36.62
CA PHE A 289 2.86 19.82 -36.41
C PHE A 289 3.93 19.19 -35.49
#